data_AF-A0A091C6C6-F1
#
_entry.id   AF-A0A091C6C6-F1
#
_cell.length_a   1.000
_cell.length_b   1.000
_cell.length_c   1.000
_cell.angle_alpha   90.00
_cell.angle_beta   90.00
_cell.angle_gamma   90.00
#
_symmetry.space_group_name_H-M   'P 1'
#
loop_
_entity.id
_entity.type
_entity.pdbx_description
1 polymer ?
#
loop_
_entity_poly.entity_id
_entity_poly.type
_entity_poly.pdbx_seq_one_letter_code
_entity_poly.pdbx_strand_id
1 'polypeptide(L)'
;MNNQRKVIRALEVMETTGESITAPKKKPEKLYDSFMIGLSTERSVLYERINQRVEDMIQKGLLQEAEFVRRFPESQAAKGIGYKEFLPYFSGEQTLTEIKEQIKRNSRRYAKRQLTWFYNRMSFCWFDLLENPEAFTKIENEVCHWLEV
;
A
#
# COMPACT_ATOMS: atom_id res chain seq x y z
N MET A 1 -12.06 -2.73 20.80
CA MET A 1 -12.97 -1.79 20.11
C MET A 1 -12.22 -0.50 19.85
N ASN A 2 -11.75 -0.23 18.63
CA ASN A 2 -11.08 1.06 18.35
C ASN A 2 -11.19 1.43 16.87
N ASN A 3 -12.36 1.88 16.43
CA ASN A 3 -12.57 2.33 15.05
C ASN A 3 -13.43 3.59 14.98
N GLN A 4 -13.12 4.58 15.83
CA GLN A 4 -13.83 5.85 15.91
C GLN A 4 -14.02 6.50 14.53
N ARG A 5 -12.98 6.49 13.68
CA ARG A 5 -13.07 7.02 12.31
C ARG A 5 -14.13 6.32 11.45
N LYS A 6 -14.28 4.99 11.57
CA LYS A 6 -15.33 4.26 10.85
C LYS A 6 -16.72 4.56 11.39
N VAL A 7 -16.86 4.76 12.71
CA VAL A 7 -18.15 5.11 13.33
C VAL A 7 -18.58 6.51 12.93
N ILE A 8 -17.67 7.50 13.03
CA ILE A 8 -17.93 8.87 12.58
C ILE A 8 -18.35 8.87 11.11
N ARG A 9 -17.59 8.17 10.25
CA ARG A 9 -17.95 8.08 8.82
C ARG A 9 -19.29 7.39 8.57
N ALA A 10 -19.63 6.37 9.35
CA ALA A 10 -20.92 5.70 9.22
C ALA A 10 -22.09 6.62 9.60
N LEU A 11 -21.92 7.42 10.66
CA LEU A 11 -22.90 8.44 11.06
C LEU A 11 -23.03 9.54 10.01
N GLU A 12 -21.91 10.09 9.51
CA GLU A 12 -21.92 11.08 8.43
C GLU A 12 -22.68 10.59 7.19
N VAL A 13 -22.44 9.34 6.77
CA VAL A 13 -23.14 8.74 5.62
C VAL A 13 -24.63 8.62 5.93
N MET A 14 -25.00 8.11 7.11
CA MET A 14 -26.40 7.94 7.49
C MET A 14 -27.15 9.28 7.59
N GLU A 15 -26.52 10.33 8.11
CA GLU A 15 -27.11 11.68 8.16
C GLU A 15 -27.24 12.30 6.76
N THR A 16 -26.27 12.06 5.87
CA THR A 16 -26.27 12.65 4.52
C THR A 16 -27.18 11.93 3.54
N THR A 17 -27.24 10.60 3.59
CA THR A 17 -27.96 9.77 2.60
C THR A 17 -29.22 9.10 3.16
N GLY A 18 -29.39 9.08 4.48
CA GLY A 18 -30.43 8.30 5.15
C GLY A 18 -30.18 6.78 5.13
N GLU A 19 -29.00 6.34 4.69
CA GLU A 19 -28.69 4.91 4.47
C GLU A 19 -27.48 4.44 5.30
N SER A 20 -27.48 3.15 5.65
CA SER A 20 -26.35 2.53 6.35
C SER A 20 -25.19 2.25 5.38
N ILE A 21 -23.97 2.57 5.81
CA ILE A 21 -22.74 2.22 5.09
C ILE A 21 -22.55 0.71 4.93
N THR A 22 -23.18 -0.11 5.77
CA THR A 22 -23.09 -1.58 5.72
C THR A 22 -24.16 -2.23 4.83
N ALA A 23 -25.23 -1.49 4.50
CA ALA A 23 -26.32 -1.96 3.64
C ALA A 23 -26.74 -0.85 2.67
N PRO A 24 -25.84 -0.39 1.77
CA PRO A 24 -26.19 0.62 0.77
C PRO A 24 -27.25 0.05 -0.18
N LYS A 25 -28.28 0.84 -0.53
CA LYS A 25 -29.35 0.37 -1.42
C LYS A 25 -28.87 0.04 -2.83
N LYS A 26 -27.80 0.73 -3.29
CA LYS A 26 -27.12 0.42 -4.55
C LYS A 26 -25.75 -0.19 -4.27
N LYS A 27 -25.51 -1.37 -4.84
CA LYS A 27 -24.15 -1.89 -4.94
C LYS A 27 -23.37 -0.98 -5.90
N PRO A 28 -22.10 -0.66 -5.60
CA PRO A 28 -21.27 0.08 -6.54
C PRO A 28 -21.18 -0.72 -7.84
N GLU A 29 -21.66 -0.13 -8.93
CA GLU A 29 -21.53 -0.68 -10.27
C GLU A 29 -20.08 -0.52 -10.73
N LYS A 30 -19.58 -1.51 -11.47
CA LYS A 30 -18.27 -1.38 -12.12
C LYS A 30 -18.39 -0.30 -13.18
N LEU A 31 -17.61 0.78 -13.03
CA LEU A 31 -17.60 1.89 -13.99
C LEU A 31 -16.94 1.52 -15.32
N TYR A 32 -16.08 0.50 -15.32
CA TYR A 32 -15.32 0.05 -16.47
C TYR A 32 -15.30 -1.48 -16.51
N ASP A 33 -15.25 -2.04 -17.72
CA ASP A 33 -14.72 -3.37 -17.89
C ASP A 33 -13.20 -3.29 -17.77
N SER A 34 -12.63 -4.08 -16.86
CA SER A 34 -11.24 -3.92 -16.45
C SER A 34 -10.58 -5.27 -16.31
N PHE A 35 -9.47 -5.46 -17.01
CA PHE A 35 -8.58 -6.59 -16.80
C PHE A 35 -7.56 -6.28 -15.71
N MET A 36 -7.60 -7.04 -14.62
CA MET A 36 -6.78 -6.79 -13.45
C MET A 36 -5.67 -7.84 -13.31
N ILE A 37 -4.43 -7.38 -13.44
CA ILE A 37 -3.22 -8.20 -13.24
C ILE A 37 -2.66 -7.93 -11.85
N GLY A 38 -2.42 -9.00 -11.10
CA GLY A 38 -1.78 -8.97 -9.78
C GLY A 38 -0.36 -9.48 -9.87
N LEU A 39 0.61 -8.73 -9.33
CA LEU A 39 1.97 -9.22 -9.15
C LEU A 39 2.16 -9.66 -7.70
N SER A 40 2.57 -10.92 -7.50
CA SER A 40 2.86 -11.47 -6.18
C SER A 40 4.09 -12.36 -6.23
N THR A 41 4.70 -12.57 -5.08
CA THR A 41 5.78 -13.55 -4.94
C THR A 41 5.73 -14.19 -3.56
N GLU A 42 6.59 -15.17 -3.31
CA GLU A 42 6.75 -15.81 -2.02
C GLU A 42 7.10 -14.74 -0.93
N ARG A 43 6.56 -14.94 0.27
CA ARG A 43 6.60 -13.90 1.32
C ARG A 43 8.01 -13.58 1.79
N SER A 44 8.89 -14.57 1.89
CA SER A 44 10.28 -14.35 2.30
C SER A 44 11.02 -13.52 1.26
N VAL A 45 10.85 -13.82 -0.04
CA VAL A 45 11.43 -13.05 -1.15
C VAL A 45 10.90 -11.60 -1.16
N LEU A 46 9.59 -11.42 -0.98
CA LEU A 46 8.98 -10.10 -0.90
C LEU A 46 9.56 -9.26 0.26
N TYR A 47 9.72 -9.88 1.43
CA TYR A 47 10.25 -9.18 2.60
C TYR A 47 11.72 -8.82 2.44
N GLU A 48 12.51 -9.69 1.82
CA GLU A 48 13.91 -9.41 1.54
C GLU A 48 14.06 -8.21 0.60
N ARG A 49 13.29 -8.18 -0.49
CA ARG A 49 13.28 -7.04 -1.42
C ARG A 49 12.80 -5.75 -0.76
N ILE A 50 11.82 -5.81 0.13
CA ILE A 50 11.38 -4.65 0.90
C ILE A 50 12.52 -4.14 1.79
N ASN A 51 13.26 -5.04 2.46
CA ASN A 51 14.37 -4.66 3.32
C ASN A 51 15.48 -3.98 2.54
N GLN A 52 15.88 -4.59 1.41
CA GLN A 52 16.90 -4.04 0.52
C GLN A 52 16.47 -2.67 -0.02
N ARG A 53 15.23 -2.55 -0.49
CA ARG A 53 14.70 -1.28 -1.00
C ARG A 53 14.75 -0.16 0.04
N VAL A 54 14.49 -0.46 1.31
CA VAL A 54 14.60 0.55 2.38
C VAL A 54 16.04 1.00 2.56
N GLU A 55 17.02 0.09 2.53
CA GLU A 55 18.43 0.49 2.57
C GLU A 55 18.81 1.36 1.38
N ASP A 56 18.39 0.98 0.17
CA ASP A 56 18.65 1.75 -1.04
C ASP A 56 18.02 3.15 -0.97
N MET A 57 16.80 3.27 -0.43
CA MET A 57 16.14 4.57 -0.24
C MET A 57 16.93 5.47 0.71
N ILE A 58 17.47 4.91 1.80
CA ILE A 58 18.30 5.69 2.73
C ILE A 58 19.58 6.16 2.03
N GLN A 59 20.25 5.28 1.29
CA GLN A 59 21.46 5.64 0.54
C GLN A 59 21.18 6.71 -0.53
N LYS A 60 19.99 6.67 -1.15
CA LYS A 60 19.54 7.65 -2.15
C LYS A 60 19.05 8.98 -1.56
N GLY A 61 19.01 9.11 -0.24
CA GLY A 61 18.72 10.38 0.41
C GLY A 61 17.34 10.52 1.04
N LEU A 62 16.68 9.42 1.41
CA LEU A 62 15.38 9.45 2.08
C LEU A 62 15.40 10.30 3.37
N LEU A 63 16.51 10.32 4.10
CA LEU A 63 16.64 11.14 5.31
C LEU A 63 16.52 12.64 5.00
N GLN A 64 17.18 13.09 3.93
CA GLN A 64 17.16 14.48 3.47
C GLN A 64 15.76 14.86 2.98
N GLU A 65 15.09 13.96 2.25
CA GLU A 65 13.69 14.16 1.88
C GLU A 65 12.79 14.28 3.12
N ALA A 66 12.97 13.42 4.12
CA ALA A 66 12.19 13.45 5.35
C ALA A 66 12.39 14.75 6.15
N GLU A 67 13.61 15.29 6.15
CA GLU A 67 13.90 16.59 6.77
C GLU A 67 13.13 17.72 6.08
N PHE A 68 13.05 17.70 4.75
CA PHE A 68 12.25 18.66 3.99
C PHE A 68 10.75 18.52 4.28
N VAL A 69 10.22 17.29 4.23
CA VAL A 69 8.80 17.00 4.46
C VAL A 69 8.36 17.39 5.89
N ARG A 70 9.26 17.29 6.88
CA ARG A 70 8.98 17.71 8.27
C ARG A 70 8.52 19.16 8.38
N ARG A 71 8.89 20.04 7.44
CA ARG A 71 8.43 21.44 7.40
C ARG A 71 6.92 21.56 7.17
N PHE A 72 6.27 20.49 6.71
CA PHE A 72 4.83 20.42 6.41
C PHE A 72 4.14 19.28 7.20
N PRO A 73 4.08 19.36 8.54
CA PRO A 73 3.65 18.25 9.39
C PRO A 73 2.19 17.81 9.16
N GLU A 74 1.32 18.74 8.74
CA GLU A 74 -0.09 18.44 8.46
C GLU A 74 -0.32 17.73 7.12
N SER A 75 0.69 17.72 6.25
CA SER A 75 0.59 17.13 4.91
C SER A 75 0.32 15.61 4.98
N GLN A 76 -0.37 15.10 3.96
CA GLN A 76 -0.55 13.64 3.83
C GLN A 76 0.78 12.93 3.57
N ALA A 77 1.73 13.62 2.91
CA ALA A 77 3.07 13.10 2.66
C ALA A 77 3.81 12.80 3.99
N ALA A 78 3.74 13.71 4.96
CA ALA A 78 4.37 13.52 6.28
C ALA A 78 3.83 12.29 7.05
N LYS A 79 2.61 11.83 6.72
CA LYS A 79 1.98 10.64 7.33
C LYS A 79 2.37 9.32 6.65
N GLY A 80 3.10 9.40 5.52
CA GLY A 80 3.59 8.26 4.77
C GLY A 80 4.61 7.40 5.53
N ILE A 81 4.62 6.10 5.25
CA ILE A 81 5.67 5.19 5.74
C ILE A 81 6.99 5.58 5.08
N GLY A 82 8.02 5.78 5.88
CA GLY A 82 9.31 6.29 5.44
C GLY A 82 9.54 7.74 5.82
N TYR A 83 8.50 8.52 6.17
CA TYR A 83 8.63 9.92 6.57
C TYR A 83 8.32 10.13 8.05
N LYS A 84 7.14 9.66 8.51
CA LYS A 84 6.75 9.81 9.92
C LYS A 84 7.71 9.11 10.89
N GLU A 85 8.36 8.03 10.44
CA GLU A 85 9.33 7.29 11.25
C GLU A 85 10.57 8.11 11.57
N PHE A 86 10.89 9.17 10.81
CA PHE A 86 12.03 10.04 11.12
C PHE A 86 11.73 11.12 12.16
N LEU A 87 10.47 11.35 12.55
CA LEU A 87 10.15 12.40 13.53
C LEU A 87 10.91 12.22 14.86
N PRO A 88 10.99 11.01 15.47
CA PRO A 88 11.77 10.78 16.68
C PRO A 88 13.29 10.83 16.46
N TYR A 89 13.75 10.59 15.22
CA TYR A 89 15.17 10.75 14.87
C TYR A 89 15.58 12.22 14.89
N PHE A 90 14.74 13.10 14.35
CA PHE A 90 15.01 14.54 14.34
C PHE A 90 14.90 15.18 15.74
N SER A 91 14.19 14.57 16.69
CA SER A 91 14.17 15.00 18.10
C SER A 91 15.29 14.38 18.94
N GLY A 92 16.12 13.50 18.37
CA GLY A 92 17.21 12.82 19.07
C GLY A 92 16.75 11.69 20.01
N GLU A 93 15.48 11.28 19.93
CA GLU A 93 14.89 10.21 20.76
C GLU A 93 15.25 8.81 20.25
N GLN A 94 15.52 8.68 18.94
CA GLN A 94 15.84 7.40 18.31
C GLN A 94 16.99 7.51 17.33
N THR A 95 17.73 6.42 17.16
CA THR A 95 18.84 6.30 16.23
C THR A 95 18.37 6.01 14.81
N LEU A 96 19.24 6.30 13.82
CA LEU A 96 18.97 5.99 12.42
C LEU A 96 18.72 4.48 12.20
N THR A 97 19.44 3.63 12.93
CA THR A 97 19.29 2.16 12.85
C THR A 97 17.89 1.72 13.31
N GLU A 98 17.39 2.30 14.41
CA GLU A 98 16.04 2.01 14.89
C GLU A 98 14.98 2.47 13.89
N ILE A 99 15.16 3.65 13.30
CA ILE A 99 14.25 4.17 12.27
C ILE A 99 14.23 3.26 11.05
N LYS A 100 15.39 2.81 10.56
CA LYS A 100 15.48 1.87 9.45
C LYS A 100 14.68 0.60 9.71
N GLU A 101 14.83 -0.01 10.88
CA GLU A 101 14.08 -1.23 11.20
C GLU A 101 12.57 -0.97 11.33
N GLN A 102 12.18 0.19 11.85
CA GLN A 102 10.78 0.59 11.88
C GLN A 102 10.18 0.74 10.47
N ILE A 103 10.90 1.40 9.55
CA ILE A 103 10.47 1.57 8.16
C ILE A 103 10.34 0.20 7.47
N LYS A 104 11.33 -0.69 7.63
CA LYS A 104 11.27 -2.06 7.10
C LYS A 104 10.05 -2.81 7.63
N ARG A 105 9.86 -2.83 8.95
CA ARG A 105 8.72 -3.49 9.61
C ARG A 105 7.38 -2.94 9.14
N ASN A 106 7.23 -1.61 9.08
CA ASN A 106 5.98 -0.97 8.68
C ASN A 106 5.69 -1.20 7.19
N SER A 107 6.72 -1.20 6.34
CA SER A 107 6.62 -1.54 4.92
C SER A 107 6.17 -2.98 4.70
N ARG A 108 6.73 -3.96 5.43
CA ARG A 108 6.29 -5.37 5.40
C ARG A 108 4.82 -5.51 5.81
N ARG A 109 4.41 -4.84 6.90
CA ARG A 109 3.01 -4.83 7.36
C ARG A 109 2.07 -4.19 6.34
N TYR A 110 2.51 -3.14 5.66
CA TYR A 110 1.74 -2.49 4.61
C TYR A 110 1.57 -3.40 3.39
N ALA A 111 2.64 -4.01 2.90
CA ALA A 111 2.59 -4.98 1.82
C ALA A 111 1.64 -6.16 2.13
N LYS A 112 1.72 -6.72 3.35
CA LYS A 112 0.79 -7.77 3.81
C LYS A 112 -0.68 -7.30 3.75
N ARG A 113 -0.97 -6.08 4.20
CA ARG A 113 -2.32 -5.51 4.16
C ARG A 113 -2.81 -5.31 2.72
N GLN A 114 -1.94 -4.83 1.82
CA GLN A 114 -2.28 -4.68 0.40
C GLN A 114 -2.64 -6.03 -0.21
N LEU A 115 -1.79 -7.05 -0.06
CA LEU A 115 -2.06 -8.40 -0.57
C LEU A 115 -3.35 -8.98 0.01
N THR A 116 -3.55 -8.87 1.32
CA THR A 116 -4.76 -9.36 1.99
C THR A 116 -6.00 -8.64 1.47
N TRP A 117 -5.91 -7.34 1.18
CA TRP A 117 -7.03 -6.61 0.60
C TRP A 117 -7.32 -7.07 -0.83
N PHE A 118 -6.30 -7.20 -1.66
CA PHE A 118 -6.43 -7.65 -3.05
C PHE A 118 -7.02 -9.06 -3.15
N TYR A 119 -6.51 -10.04 -2.40
CA TYR A 119 -7.05 -11.40 -2.39
C TYR A 119 -8.52 -11.50 -1.97
N ASN A 120 -9.00 -10.57 -1.12
CA ASN A 120 -10.36 -10.63 -0.55
C ASN A 120 -11.39 -9.78 -1.29
N ARG A 121 -10.97 -8.90 -2.20
CA ARG A 121 -11.84 -7.87 -2.78
C ARG A 121 -11.90 -7.88 -4.30
N MET A 122 -10.96 -8.56 -4.95
CA MET A 122 -10.81 -8.50 -6.39
C MET A 122 -10.38 -9.87 -6.94
N SER A 123 -10.84 -10.16 -8.14
CA SER A 123 -10.40 -11.32 -8.93
C SER A 123 -9.24 -10.85 -9.80
N PHE A 124 -8.01 -11.17 -9.38
CA PHE A 124 -6.80 -10.89 -10.16
C PHE A 124 -6.28 -12.16 -10.82
N CYS A 125 -5.73 -12.01 -12.03
CA CYS A 125 -4.76 -12.98 -12.55
C CYS A 125 -3.42 -12.71 -11.87
N TRP A 126 -2.99 -13.60 -10.98
CA TRP A 126 -1.75 -13.44 -10.22
C TRP A 126 -0.56 -14.03 -10.96
N PHE A 127 0.53 -13.27 -11.03
CA PHE A 127 1.79 -13.67 -11.64
C PHE A 127 2.96 -13.44 -10.69
N ASP A 128 3.90 -14.39 -10.67
CA ASP A 128 5.20 -14.22 -10.03
C ASP A 128 6.29 -14.09 -11.09
N LEU A 129 6.66 -12.84 -11.37
CA LEU A 129 7.72 -12.50 -12.33
C LEU A 129 9.13 -12.67 -11.75
N LEU A 130 9.27 -12.90 -10.45
CA LEU A 130 10.57 -13.13 -9.83
C LEU A 130 10.96 -14.60 -9.92
N GLU A 131 10.01 -15.49 -9.65
CA GLU A 131 10.23 -16.94 -9.79
C GLU A 131 10.11 -17.37 -11.26
N ASN A 132 9.17 -16.78 -12.01
CA ASN A 132 8.90 -17.13 -13.41
C ASN A 132 8.93 -15.89 -14.32
N PRO A 133 10.12 -15.36 -14.68
CA PRO A 133 10.23 -14.19 -15.55
C PRO A 133 9.55 -14.35 -16.91
N GLU A 134 9.51 -15.58 -17.43
CA GLU A 134 8.85 -15.94 -18.70
C GLU A 134 7.33 -15.72 -18.67
N ALA A 135 6.73 -15.63 -17.47
CA ALA A 135 5.32 -15.29 -17.33
C ALA A 135 5.00 -13.88 -17.85
N PHE A 136 6.01 -13.02 -18.07
CA PHE A 136 5.81 -11.73 -18.72
C PHE A 136 5.17 -11.87 -20.11
N THR A 137 5.67 -12.78 -20.95
CA THR A 137 5.09 -13.05 -22.28
C THR A 137 3.65 -13.56 -22.17
N LYS A 138 3.35 -14.33 -21.12
CA LYS A 138 1.98 -14.78 -20.84
C LYS A 138 1.07 -13.59 -20.48
N ILE A 139 1.54 -12.66 -19.67
CA ILE A 139 0.81 -11.44 -19.34
C ILE A 139 0.53 -10.64 -20.61
N GLU A 140 1.54 -10.44 -21.47
CA GLU A 140 1.36 -9.72 -22.74
C GLU A 140 0.30 -10.36 -23.63
N ASN A 141 0.34 -11.69 -23.78
CA ASN A 141 -0.66 -12.43 -24.56
C ASN A 141 -2.07 -12.31 -23.96
N GLU A 142 -2.22 -12.42 -22.64
CA GLU A 142 -3.52 -12.25 -21.97
C GLU A 142 -4.08 -10.84 -22.14
N VAL A 143 -3.22 -9.81 -22.08
CA VAL A 143 -3.62 -8.42 -22.33
C VAL A 143 -4.04 -8.21 -23.79
N CYS A 144 -3.27 -8.73 -24.75
CA CYS A 144 -3.62 -8.61 -26.18
C CYS A 144 -4.97 -9.28 -26.46
N HIS A 145 -5.16 -10.50 -25.95
CA HIS A 145 -6.43 -11.22 -26.11
C HIS A 145 -7.61 -10.45 -25.48
N TRP A 146 -7.43 -9.84 -24.30
CA TRP A 146 -8.48 -9.04 -23.67
C TRP A 146 -8.81 -7.76 -24.43
N LEU A 147 -7.84 -7.16 -25.13
CA LEU A 147 -8.05 -5.96 -25.95
C LEU A 147 -8.73 -6.24 -27.29
N GLU A 148 -8.65 -7.47 -27.79
CA GLU A 148 -9.29 -7.90 -29.05
C GLU A 148 -10.76 -8.30 -28.88
N VAL A 149 -11.20 -8.52 -27.63
CA VAL A 149 -12.57 -8.90 -27.24
C VAL A 149 -13.39 -7.67 -26.85
#